data_AF-A0A163ZN30-F1
#
_entry.id   AF-A0A163ZN30-F1
#
_cell.length_a   1.000
_cell.length_b   1.000
_cell.length_c   1.000
_cell.angle_alpha   90.00
_cell.angle_beta   90.00
_cell.angle_gamma   90.00
#
_symmetry.space_group_name_H-M   'P 1'
#
loop_
_entity.id
_entity.type
_entity.pdbx_description
1 polymer ?
#
loop_
_entity_poly.entity_id
_entity_poly.type
_entity_poly.pdbx_seq_one_letter_code
_entity_poly.pdbx_strand_id
1 'polypeptide(L)' 'MPVYTLTTVTLLSELLLALRENNLDGFKHLLSLGLQELGLDVLDELTRYFLVSLLSEAEADRMVAWYWGLSL' A
#
# COMPACT_ATOMS: atom_id res chain seq x y z
N MET A 1 20.41 4.81 -4.49
CA MET A 1 19.31 3.83 -4.57
C MET A 1 19.19 3.23 -3.19
N PRO A 2 18.06 3.41 -2.46
CA PRO A 2 17.88 2.70 -1.20
C PRO A 2 17.91 1.20 -1.50
N VAL A 3 18.61 0.42 -0.67
CA VAL A 3 18.55 -1.04 -0.76
C VAL A 3 17.21 -1.45 -0.17
N TYR A 4 16.21 -1.67 -1.03
CA TYR A 4 14.92 -2.21 -0.63
C TYR A 4 15.14 -3.56 0.04
N THR A 5 14.72 -3.68 1.30
CA THR A 5 14.89 -4.89 2.11
C THR A 5 13.78 -5.89 1.79
N LEU A 6 13.96 -7.15 2.19
CA LEU A 6 12.91 -8.15 2.12
C LEU A 6 11.61 -7.64 2.77
N THR A 7 11.72 -6.89 3.87
CA THR A 7 10.60 -6.24 4.57
C THR A 7 9.81 -5.29 3.66
N THR A 8 10.47 -4.44 2.87
CA THR A 8 9.77 -3.54 1.93
C THR A 8 9.00 -4.29 0.85
N VAL A 9 9.58 -5.37 0.30
CA VAL A 9 8.93 -6.18 -0.74
C VAL A 9 7.75 -6.97 -0.18
N THR A 10 7.89 -7.53 1.03
CA THR A 10 6.81 -8.21 1.74
C THR A 10 5.66 -7.26 2.01
N LEU A 11 5.93 -6.07 2.58
CA LEU A 11 4.90 -5.08 2.85
C LEU A 11 4.15 -4.66 1.58
N LEU A 12 4.88 -4.40 0.49
CA LEU A 12 4.27 -4.05 -0.80
C LEU A 12 3.32 -5.15 -1.31
N SER A 13 3.74 -6.41 -1.18
CA SER A 13 2.95 -7.57 -1.63
C SER A 13 1.67 -7.75 -0.80
N GLU A 14 1.77 -7.58 0.51
CA GLU A 14 0.63 -7.64 1.44
C GLU A 14 -0.36 -6.47 1.22
N LEU A 15 0.15 -5.25 0.97
CA LEU A 15 -0.68 -4.10 0.63
C LEU A 15 -1.48 -4.34 -0.66
N LEU A 16 -0.84 -4.91 -1.69
CA LEU A 16 -1.51 -5.27 -2.94
C LEU A 16 -2.57 -6.35 -2.72
N LEU A 17 -2.28 -7.36 -1.90
CA LEU A 17 -3.22 -8.42 -1.58
C LEU A 17 -4.46 -7.87 -0.88
N ALA A 18 -4.27 -7.08 0.18
CA ALA A 18 -5.38 -6.47 0.92
C ALA A 18 -6.26 -5.59 0.02
N LEU A 19 -5.64 -4.85 -0.92
CA LEU A 19 -6.37 -4.04 -1.89
C LEU A 19 -7.22 -4.89 -2.84
N ARG A 20 -6.66 -5.98 -3.36
CA ARG A 20 -7.36 -6.93 -4.24
C ARG A 20 -8.53 -7.61 -3.56
N GLU A 21 -8.35 -7.98 -2.30
CA GLU A 21 -9.36 -8.62 -1.45
C GLU A 21 -10.43 -7.62 -0.94
N ASN A 22 -10.32 -6.33 -1.28
CA ASN A 22 -11.16 -5.26 -0.74
C ASN A 22 -11.11 -5.17 0.80
N ASN A 23 -9.99 -5.57 1.40
CA ASN A 23 -9.78 -5.57 2.84
C ASN A 23 -9.18 -4.24 3.31
N LEU A 24 -10.03 -3.22 3.47
CA LEU A 24 -9.63 -1.88 3.89
C LEU A 24 -8.95 -1.86 5.26
N ASP A 25 -9.45 -2.64 6.22
CA ASP A 25 -8.90 -2.65 7.58
C ASP A 25 -7.51 -3.30 7.62
N GLY A 26 -7.33 -4.40 6.87
CA GLY A 26 -6.02 -5.01 6.66
C GLY A 26 -5.05 -4.05 5.99
N PHE A 27 -5.50 -3.34 4.95
CA PHE A 27 -4.68 -2.34 4.26
C PHE A 27 -4.23 -1.20 5.20
N LYS A 28 -5.13 -0.64 6.02
CA LYS A 28 -4.80 0.39 7.02
C LYS A 28 -3.82 -0.12 8.08
N HIS A 29 -4.02 -1.35 8.56
CA HIS A 29 -3.13 -1.97 9.52
C HIS A 29 -1.70 -2.11 8.97
N LEU A 30 -1.58 -2.60 7.73
CA LEU A 30 -0.30 -2.73 7.03
C LEU A 30 0.39 -1.38 6.80
N LEU A 31 -0.35 -0.33 6.44
CA LEU A 31 0.22 1.03 6.34
C LEU A 31 0.76 1.52 7.70
N SER A 32 0.04 1.27 8.79
CA SER A 32 0.51 1.64 10.14
C SER A 32 1.77 0.87 10.53
N LEU A 33 1.85 -0.42 10.19
CA LEU A 33 3.03 -1.24 10.44
C LEU A 33 4.22 -0.74 9.62
N GLY A 34 4.01 -0.50 8.32
CA GLY A 34 5.03 0.06 7.43
C GLY A 34 5.57 1.40 7.91
N LEU A 35 4.70 2.27 8.44
CA LEU A 35 5.12 3.55 9.02
C LEU A 35 6.02 3.35 10.24
N GLN A 36 5.71 2.37 11.10
CA GLN A 36 6.49 2.07 12.30
C GLN A 36 7.84 1.42 11.98
N GLU A 37 7.88 0.51 11.02
CA GLU A 37 9.08 -0.27 10.70
C GLU A 37 10.03 0.43 9.73
N LEU A 38 9.48 1.17 8.75
CA LEU A 38 10.25 1.75 7.65
C LEU A 38 10.33 3.27 7.72
N GLY A 39 9.45 3.91 8.49
CA GLY A 39 9.32 5.36 8.52
C GLY A 39 8.54 5.92 7.34
N LEU A 40 8.14 7.19 7.47
CA LEU A 40 7.26 7.86 6.51
C LEU A 40 7.90 7.99 5.12
N ASP A 41 9.19 8.34 5.06
CA ASP A 41 9.87 8.61 3.78
C ASP A 41 9.92 7.35 2.88
N VAL A 42 10.26 6.21 3.48
CA VAL A 42 10.31 4.92 2.76
C VAL A 42 8.91 4.45 2.40
N LEU A 43 7.92 4.64 3.28
CA LEU A 43 6.54 4.26 3.01
C LEU A 43 5.90 5.13 1.90
N ASP A 44 6.15 6.44 1.88
CA ASP A 44 5.67 7.32 0.81
C ASP A 44 6.31 6.96 -0.52
N GLU A 45 7.62 6.68 -0.57
CA GLU A 45 8.28 6.21 -1.80
C GLU A 45 7.68 4.88 -2.28
N LEU A 46 7.48 3.93 -1.36
CA LEU A 46 6.94 2.60 -1.65
C LEU A 46 5.50 2.66 -2.17
N THR A 47 4.65 3.48 -1.55
CA THR A 47 3.25 3.62 -1.95
C THR A 47 3.09 4.45 -3.24
N ARG A 48 3.82 5.57 -3.37
CA ARG A 48 3.68 6.48 -4.50
C ARG A 48 4.29 5.95 -5.79
N TYR A 49 5.46 5.31 -5.71
CA TYR A 49 6.18 4.88 -6.92
C TYR A 49 5.98 3.41 -7.25
N PHE A 50 5.87 2.53 -6.25
CA PHE A 50 5.76 1.10 -6.50
C PHE A 50 4.31 0.62 -6.46
N LEU A 51 3.58 0.90 -5.38
CA LEU A 51 2.20 0.43 -5.25
C LEU A 51 1.33 0.92 -6.40
N VAL A 52 1.30 2.24 -6.63
CA VAL A 52 0.51 2.85 -7.74
C VAL A 52 0.89 2.28 -9.11
N SER A 53 2.18 2.01 -9.37
CA SER A 53 2.64 1.46 -10.65
C SER A 53 2.20 0.01 -10.89
N LEU A 54 1.78 -0.69 -9.84
CA LEU A 54 1.36 -2.10 -9.89
C LEU A 54 -0.16 -2.28 -9.89
N LEU A 55 -0.93 -1.19 -9.74
CA LEU A 55 -2.38 -1.23 -9.76
C LEU A 55 -2.91 -1.21 -11.20
N SER A 56 -3.93 -2.03 -11.45
CA SER A 56 -4.86 -1.81 -12.55
C SER A 56 -5.73 -0.57 -12.28
N GLU A 57 -6.39 -0.06 -13.32
CA GLU A 57 -7.28 1.11 -13.20
C GLU A 57 -8.37 0.89 -12.13
N ALA A 58 -9.01 -0.29 -12.11
CA ALA A 58 -10.04 -0.62 -11.12
C ALA A 58 -9.50 -0.70 -9.68
N GLU A 59 -8.26 -1.17 -9.50
CA GLU A 59 -7.59 -1.22 -8.21
C GLU A 59 -7.19 0.19 -7.73
N ALA A 60 -6.74 1.05 -8.65
CA ALA A 60 -6.43 2.45 -8.37
C ALA A 60 -7.69 3.24 -7.98
N ASP A 61 -8.79 3.07 -8.71
CA ASP A 61 -10.09 3.67 -8.38
C ASP A 61 -10.57 3.26 -6.99
N ARG A 62 -10.38 1.98 -6.63
CA ARG A 62 -10.70 1.50 -5.28
C ARG A 62 -9.84 2.15 -4.21
N MET A 63 -8.54 2.28 -4.44
CA MET A 63 -7.65 2.97 -3.51
C MET A 63 -8.06 4.44 -3.31
N VAL A 64 -8.45 5.11 -4.39
CA VAL A 64 -8.98 6.49 -4.34
C VAL A 64 -10.29 6.52 -3.59
N ALA A 65 -11.21 5.59 -3.82
CA ALA A 65 -12.46 5.49 -3.09
C ALA A 65 -12.22 5.34 -1.58
N TRP A 66 -11.29 4.47 -1.17
CA TRP A 66 -10.89 4.30 0.23
C TRP A 66 -10.30 5.56 0.84
N TYR A 67 -9.49 6.31 0.09
CA TYR A 67 -8.94 7.61 0.53
C TYR A 67 -10.06 8.61 0.85
N TRP A 68 -11.13 8.60 0.06
CA TRP A 68 -12.30 9.45 0.27
C TRP A 68 -13.31 8.87 1.28
N GLY A 69 -13.03 7.72 1.89
CA GLY A 69 -13.94 7.06 2.82
C GLY A 69 -15.17 6.45 2.13
N LEU A 70 -15.10 6.24 0.82
CA LEU A 70 -16.12 5.55 0.04
C LEU A 70 -15.86 4.04 0.11
N SER A 71 -16.88 3.27 0.53
CA SER A 71 -16.85 1.82 0.43
C SER A 71 -17.42 1.41 -0.92
N LEU A 72 -16.60 0.77 -1.78
CA LEU A 72 -17.04 0.10 -3.01
C LEU A 72 -17.50 -1.32 -2.71
#